data_AF-A0A7J6RBG8-F1
#
_entry.id   AF-A0A7J6RBG8-F1
#
_cell.length_a   1.000
_cell.length_b   1.000
_cell.length_c   1.000
_cell.angle_alpha   90.00
_cell.angle_beta   90.00
_cell.angle_gamma   90.00
#
_symmetry.space_group_name_H-M   'P 1'
#
loop_
_entity.id
_entity.type
_entity.pdbx_description
1 polymer ?
#
loop_
_entity_poly.entity_id
_entity_poly.type
_entity_poly.pdbx_seq_one_letter_code
_entity_poly.pdbx_strand_id
1 'polypeptide(L)'
;RWANVDVEVSAGRARSPQVTLATDSVSRWPIVGYGGAVTEGNFLNLREAQINDIVDAYFDPAGLDYNVVRLPIHATANGYVFDNVSDDFELKYFDYNLTGDRTSGKMNMIEKILKKKRDVKILGSVWTPPSWMKLGDHSMDGSDDPCLKRDPRYHEVWAKYLVTWVDAYERLGVPIWAITQQNEPQNYFTQSWGTCIFEPEAQLAFIRDHLGPAMKAANKSTKLFFNDDDKNFLPDVAKLILEDEVAAGFVDGAAVHWYTMDQYAALKDYKEKYLDKYTLISTEATNGDPTTAEYYKTDWDRAMHYAHGTIVDFFHGGST
;
A
#
# COMPACT_ATOMS: atom_id res chain seq x y z
N ARG A 1 12.95 -16.94 9.90
CA ARG A 1 11.87 -17.05 10.91
C ARG A 1 12.31 -16.20 12.07
N TRP A 2 11.73 -15.01 12.23
CA TRP A 2 12.04 -14.13 13.36
C TRP A 2 10.99 -14.36 14.45
N ALA A 3 11.46 -14.52 15.69
CA ALA A 3 10.67 -14.82 16.87
C ALA A 3 10.17 -13.52 17.51
N ASN A 4 8.97 -13.53 18.10
CA ASN A 4 8.56 -12.45 18.99
C ASN A 4 9.39 -12.58 20.26
N VAL A 5 9.90 -11.46 20.75
CA VAL A 5 10.75 -11.45 21.93
C VAL A 5 10.00 -10.79 23.05
N ASP A 6 9.44 -11.59 23.96
CA ASP A 6 8.98 -11.05 25.23
C ASP A 6 10.20 -10.56 26.02
N VAL A 7 10.24 -9.24 26.24
CA VAL A 7 11.31 -8.58 26.99
C VAL A 7 10.88 -8.51 28.45
N GLU A 8 11.33 -9.48 29.25
CA GLU A 8 11.21 -9.38 30.71
C GLU A 8 12.38 -8.57 31.27
N VAL A 9 12.09 -7.37 31.76
CA VAL A 9 13.03 -6.59 32.58
C VAL A 9 12.80 -6.96 34.04
N SER A 10 13.58 -7.92 34.55
CA SER A 10 13.59 -8.22 35.98
C SER A 10 14.69 -7.44 36.69
N ALA A 11 14.35 -6.80 37.80
CA ALA A 11 15.31 -6.20 38.71
C ALA A 11 16.03 -7.32 39.50
N GLY A 12 16.96 -8.02 38.85
CA GLY A 12 17.85 -8.95 39.53
C GLY A 12 18.75 -8.19 40.54
N ARG A 13 19.17 -8.87 41.61
CA ARG A 13 20.12 -8.35 42.64
C ARG A 13 21.51 -7.95 42.09
N ALA A 14 21.73 -7.97 40.78
CA ALA A 14 22.96 -7.52 40.14
C ALA A 14 22.96 -5.99 39.96
N ARG A 15 24.14 -5.37 40.02
CA ARG A 15 24.34 -3.90 39.91
C ARG A 15 23.98 -3.29 38.54
N SER A 16 23.40 -4.05 37.62
CA SER A 16 22.98 -3.59 36.29
C SER A 16 21.75 -4.38 35.82
N PRO A 17 20.78 -3.73 35.12
CA PRO A 17 19.61 -4.41 34.59
C PRO A 17 20.03 -5.50 33.61
N GLN A 18 19.45 -6.70 33.76
CA GLN A 18 19.60 -7.80 32.82
C GLN A 18 18.35 -7.87 31.94
N VAL A 19 18.55 -7.89 30.62
CA VAL A 19 17.49 -8.12 29.63
C VAL A 19 17.60 -9.56 29.18
N THR A 20 16.55 -10.35 29.38
CA THR A 20 16.46 -11.72 28.87
C THR A 20 15.48 -11.72 27.70
N LEU A 21 15.91 -12.24 26.55
CA LEU A 21 15.08 -12.39 25.36
C LEU A 21 14.63 -13.85 25.28
N ALA A 22 13.34 -14.11 25.50
CA ALA A 22 12.76 -15.43 25.30
C ALA A 22 12.66 -15.71 23.79
N THR A 23 13.46 -16.64 23.28
CA THR A 23 13.56 -16.94 21.83
C THR A 23 12.73 -18.14 21.39
N ASP A 24 12.02 -18.78 22.31
CA ASP A 24 11.17 -19.94 22.10
C ASP A 24 9.74 -19.60 21.65
N SER A 25 9.36 -18.32 21.68
CA SER A 25 8.07 -17.84 21.16
C SER A 25 8.16 -17.49 19.66
N VAL A 26 7.55 -18.31 18.80
CA VAL A 26 7.42 -18.00 17.37
C VAL A 26 6.11 -17.25 17.16
N SER A 27 6.17 -16.06 16.55
CA SER A 27 4.94 -15.36 16.14
C SER A 27 4.11 -16.29 15.26
N ARG A 28 2.82 -16.45 15.59
CA ARG A 28 1.89 -17.21 14.74
C ARG A 28 1.53 -16.46 13.45
N TRP A 29 1.87 -15.18 13.38
CA TRP A 29 1.57 -14.29 12.26
C TRP A 29 2.74 -14.31 11.26
N PRO A 30 2.51 -14.78 10.02
CA PRO A 30 3.57 -14.80 9.02
C PRO A 30 3.92 -13.38 8.57
N ILE A 31 5.21 -13.14 8.35
CA ILE A 31 5.69 -11.90 7.71
C ILE A 31 5.49 -12.05 6.21
N VAL A 32 4.89 -11.05 5.55
CA VAL A 32 4.64 -11.07 4.10
C VAL A 32 5.95 -10.84 3.35
N GLY A 33 6.73 -9.86 3.79
CA GLY A 33 8.03 -9.55 3.22
C GLY A 33 8.62 -8.21 3.66
N TYR A 34 9.57 -7.70 2.88
CA TYR A 34 10.11 -6.34 3.02
C TYR A 34 10.36 -5.79 1.63
N GLY A 35 10.25 -4.47 1.50
CA GLY A 35 10.19 -3.85 0.19
C GLY A 35 10.37 -2.35 0.17
N GLY A 36 10.14 -1.80 -1.01
CA GLY A 36 10.09 -0.37 -1.25
C GLY A 36 9.16 -0.06 -2.42
N ALA A 37 8.96 1.23 -2.68
CA ALA A 37 8.10 1.69 -3.76
C ALA A 37 8.88 1.96 -5.05
N VAL A 38 8.32 1.55 -6.20
CA VAL A 38 8.79 1.94 -7.54
C VAL A 38 7.86 3.04 -8.04
N THR A 39 8.14 4.28 -7.65
CA THR A 39 7.37 5.45 -8.07
C THR A 39 7.91 6.04 -9.37
N GLU A 40 7.09 6.87 -10.02
CA GLU A 40 7.53 7.60 -11.20
C GLU A 40 8.67 8.57 -10.88
N GLY A 41 9.56 8.80 -11.84
CA GLY A 41 10.66 9.78 -11.69
C GLY A 41 11.90 9.25 -10.96
N ASN A 42 11.76 8.32 -10.00
CA ASN A 42 12.90 7.78 -9.22
C ASN A 42 14.04 7.26 -10.10
N PHE A 43 13.71 6.73 -11.28
CA PHE A 43 14.65 5.99 -12.12
C PHE A 43 14.81 6.58 -13.52
N LEU A 44 14.11 7.66 -13.86
CA LEU A 44 14.11 8.26 -15.19
C LEU A 44 15.49 8.75 -15.64
N ASN A 45 16.29 9.23 -14.69
CA ASN A 45 17.60 9.81 -14.95
C ASN A 45 18.76 8.84 -14.66
N LEU A 46 18.46 7.58 -14.36
CA LEU A 46 19.48 6.58 -14.06
C LEU A 46 19.92 5.84 -15.32
N ARG A 47 21.23 5.61 -15.45
CA ARG A 47 21.77 4.72 -16.47
C ARG A 47 21.45 3.27 -16.13
N GLU A 48 21.45 2.40 -17.14
CA GLU A 48 21.15 0.97 -16.96
C GLU A 48 22.05 0.30 -15.91
N ALA A 49 23.34 0.66 -15.86
CA ALA A 49 24.25 0.15 -14.82
C ALA A 49 23.78 0.53 -13.41
N GLN A 50 23.31 1.76 -13.19
CA GLN A 50 22.81 2.21 -11.89
C GLN A 50 21.51 1.51 -11.50
N ILE A 51 20.64 1.24 -12.48
CA ILE A 51 19.42 0.44 -12.26
C ILE A 51 19.81 -0.98 -11.83
N ASN A 52 20.80 -1.60 -12.50
CA ASN A 52 21.27 -2.93 -12.12
C ASN A 52 21.91 -2.93 -10.73
N ASP A 53 22.72 -1.94 -10.38
CA ASP A 53 23.34 -1.80 -9.05
C ASP A 53 22.25 -1.68 -7.95
N ILE A 54 21.18 -0.93 -8.21
CA ILE A 54 20.03 -0.82 -7.30
C ILE A 54 19.30 -2.16 -7.17
N VAL A 55 19.02 -2.83 -8.29
CA VAL A 55 18.35 -4.14 -8.28
C VAL A 55 19.18 -5.18 -7.54
N ASP A 56 20.50 -5.17 -7.73
CA ASP A 56 21.40 -6.09 -7.04
C ASP A 56 21.45 -5.77 -5.53
N ALA A 57 21.60 -4.50 -5.16
CA ALA A 57 21.64 -4.12 -3.75
C ALA A 57 20.36 -4.47 -2.98
N TYR A 58 19.18 -4.29 -3.61
CA TYR A 58 17.90 -4.50 -2.94
C TYR A 58 17.32 -5.90 -3.08
N PHE A 59 17.41 -6.54 -4.26
CA PHE A 59 16.67 -7.77 -4.57
C PHE A 59 17.55 -9.01 -4.77
N ASP A 60 18.87 -8.87 -4.83
CA ASP A 60 19.76 -10.05 -4.83
C ASP A 60 19.81 -10.66 -3.42
N PRO A 61 19.83 -12.00 -3.29
CA PRO A 61 20.05 -12.66 -1.99
C PRO A 61 21.35 -12.28 -1.28
N ALA A 62 22.35 -11.76 -2.01
CA ALA A 62 23.58 -11.22 -1.44
C ALA A 62 23.44 -9.75 -0.97
N GLY A 63 22.35 -9.07 -1.33
CA GLY A 63 21.98 -7.72 -0.90
C GLY A 63 20.98 -7.73 0.26
N LEU A 64 19.93 -6.92 0.17
CA LEU A 64 18.86 -6.84 1.17
C LEU A 64 17.76 -7.89 1.01
N ASP A 65 17.77 -8.66 -0.09
CA ASP A 65 16.78 -9.71 -0.41
C ASP A 65 15.30 -9.27 -0.28
N TYR A 66 15.00 -8.04 -0.69
CA TYR A 66 13.62 -7.52 -0.76
C TYR A 66 12.75 -8.44 -1.61
N ASN A 67 11.51 -8.65 -1.17
CA ASN A 67 10.54 -9.52 -1.83
C ASN A 67 9.15 -8.88 -1.96
N VAL A 68 9.03 -7.58 -1.67
CA VAL A 68 7.80 -6.80 -1.86
C VAL A 68 8.14 -5.53 -2.65
N VAL A 69 7.26 -5.14 -3.57
CA VAL A 69 7.33 -3.87 -4.29
C VAL A 69 5.96 -3.21 -4.25
N ARG A 70 5.89 -1.97 -3.77
CA ARG A 70 4.71 -1.12 -3.93
C ARG A 70 4.82 -0.35 -5.25
N LEU A 71 3.74 -0.31 -6.01
CA LEU A 71 3.72 0.25 -7.36
C LEU A 71 2.50 1.17 -7.51
N PRO A 72 2.71 2.47 -7.76
CA PRO A 72 1.62 3.34 -8.13
C PRO A 72 0.91 2.89 -9.40
N ILE A 73 -0.40 2.76 -9.30
CA ILE A 73 -1.31 2.67 -10.42
C ILE A 73 -1.31 4.06 -11.06
N HIS A 74 -0.81 4.14 -12.30
CA HIS A 74 -0.54 5.37 -13.04
C HIS A 74 0.27 6.42 -12.27
N ALA A 75 0.13 7.71 -12.61
CA ALA A 75 0.81 8.82 -11.93
C ALA A 75 0.25 9.07 -10.52
N THR A 76 1.08 9.58 -9.61
CA THR A 76 0.70 9.87 -8.20
C THR A 76 0.14 11.29 -8.02
N ALA A 77 0.23 12.11 -9.05
CA ALA A 77 -0.28 13.47 -9.13
C ALA A 77 -0.78 13.73 -10.57
N ASN A 78 -1.09 14.97 -10.90
CA ASN A 78 -1.46 15.36 -12.25
C ASN A 78 -0.40 14.90 -13.27
N GLY A 79 -0.82 14.01 -14.17
CA GLY A 79 0.09 13.25 -15.01
C GLY A 79 -0.66 12.33 -15.97
N TYR A 80 -0.07 11.19 -16.28
CA TYR A 80 -0.73 10.21 -17.13
C TYR A 80 -1.71 9.35 -16.34
N VAL A 81 -2.77 8.94 -17.03
CA VAL A 81 -3.68 7.86 -16.65
C VAL A 81 -3.81 6.92 -17.84
N PHE A 82 -4.26 5.70 -17.62
CA PHE A 82 -4.47 4.75 -18.71
C PHE A 82 -5.77 4.98 -19.48
N ASP A 83 -6.69 5.79 -18.99
CA ASP A 83 -7.88 6.19 -19.74
C ASP A 83 -8.22 7.66 -19.46
N ASN A 84 -8.03 8.50 -20.48
CA ASN A 84 -8.27 9.93 -20.40
C ASN A 84 -9.44 10.38 -21.28
N VAL A 85 -10.24 9.46 -21.82
CA VAL A 85 -11.44 9.80 -22.60
C VAL A 85 -12.61 9.95 -21.66
N SER A 86 -13.19 11.16 -21.61
CA SER A 86 -14.30 11.45 -20.71
C SER A 86 -15.50 10.54 -20.98
N ASP A 87 -16.09 10.04 -19.89
CA ASP A 87 -17.28 9.19 -19.89
C ASP A 87 -17.11 7.89 -20.71
N ASP A 88 -15.88 7.39 -20.84
CA ASP A 88 -15.62 6.05 -21.38
C ASP A 88 -15.93 4.97 -20.33
N PHE A 89 -17.22 4.82 -20.00
CA PHE A 89 -17.71 3.84 -19.03
C PHE A 89 -17.35 2.38 -19.40
N GLU A 90 -17.02 2.15 -20.68
CA GLU A 90 -16.61 0.84 -21.17
C GLU A 90 -15.10 0.61 -21.17
N LEU A 91 -14.28 1.63 -20.89
CA LEU A 91 -12.82 1.59 -20.96
C LEU A 91 -12.31 1.12 -22.33
N LYS A 92 -12.97 1.55 -23.41
CA LYS A 92 -12.59 1.24 -24.81
C LYS A 92 -11.24 1.84 -25.19
N TYR A 93 -10.86 2.95 -24.56
CA TYR A 93 -9.63 3.68 -24.84
C TYR A 93 -8.54 3.43 -23.79
N PHE A 94 -8.73 2.46 -22.88
CA PHE A 94 -7.72 2.09 -21.90
C PHE A 94 -6.41 1.67 -22.58
N ASP A 95 -5.30 2.25 -22.15
CA ASP A 95 -3.96 1.96 -22.64
C ASP A 95 -3.38 0.67 -22.03
N TYR A 96 -3.68 -0.45 -22.67
CA TYR A 96 -3.15 -1.77 -22.29
C TYR A 96 -1.63 -1.92 -22.51
N ASN A 97 -0.96 -0.98 -23.20
CA ASN A 97 0.50 -0.99 -23.31
C ASN A 97 1.18 -0.36 -22.09
N LEU A 98 0.39 0.27 -21.22
CA LEU A 98 0.85 0.98 -20.02
C LEU A 98 1.95 1.99 -20.37
N THR A 99 1.72 2.80 -21.41
CA THR A 99 2.72 3.68 -22.01
C THR A 99 3.34 4.59 -20.98
N GLY A 100 2.52 5.19 -20.10
CA GLY A 100 3.00 6.04 -19.02
C GLY A 100 3.94 5.35 -18.02
N ASP A 101 3.66 4.09 -17.66
CA ASP A 101 4.54 3.30 -16.78
C ASP A 101 5.84 2.89 -17.47
N ARG A 102 5.80 2.67 -18.80
CA ARG A 102 7.00 2.43 -19.61
C ARG A 102 7.86 3.67 -19.73
N THR A 103 7.25 4.81 -20.06
CA THR A 103 7.97 6.08 -20.23
C THR A 103 8.48 6.65 -18.92
N SER A 104 7.81 6.40 -17.79
CA SER A 104 8.24 6.81 -16.45
C SER A 104 9.38 5.96 -15.88
N GLY A 105 9.76 4.87 -16.56
CA GLY A 105 10.80 3.93 -16.11
C GLY A 105 10.33 2.91 -15.07
N LYS A 106 9.09 2.99 -14.57
CA LYS A 106 8.52 2.02 -13.63
C LYS A 106 8.56 0.60 -14.21
N MET A 107 8.08 0.42 -15.45
CA MET A 107 8.06 -0.90 -16.09
C MET A 107 9.47 -1.47 -16.28
N ASN A 108 10.45 -0.64 -16.68
CA ASN A 108 11.83 -1.09 -16.83
C ASN A 108 12.41 -1.60 -15.49
N MET A 109 12.18 -0.87 -14.39
CA MET A 109 12.61 -1.30 -13.05
C MET A 109 11.94 -2.62 -12.65
N ILE A 110 10.62 -2.74 -12.82
CA ILE A 110 9.86 -3.96 -12.48
C ILE A 110 10.36 -5.17 -13.29
N GLU A 111 10.57 -5.02 -14.60
CA GLU A 111 11.10 -6.09 -15.46
C GLU A 111 12.50 -6.54 -15.01
N LYS A 112 13.36 -5.62 -14.53
CA LYS A 112 14.69 -5.95 -14.00
C LYS A 112 14.60 -6.66 -12.65
N ILE A 113 13.73 -6.20 -11.75
CA ILE A 113 13.44 -6.85 -10.46
C ILE A 113 12.95 -8.29 -10.70
N LEU A 114 11.97 -8.50 -11.58
CA LEU A 114 11.42 -9.83 -11.87
C LEU A 114 12.41 -10.77 -12.59
N LYS A 115 13.41 -10.24 -13.28
CA LYS A 115 14.53 -11.06 -13.80
C LYS A 115 15.47 -11.51 -12.68
N LYS A 116 15.66 -10.69 -11.65
CA LYS A 116 16.50 -11.00 -10.48
C LYS A 116 15.80 -11.94 -9.49
N LYS A 117 14.54 -11.65 -9.16
CA LYS A 117 13.77 -12.34 -8.12
C LYS A 117 12.34 -12.59 -8.60
N ARG A 118 12.02 -13.86 -8.84
CA ARG A 118 10.75 -14.29 -9.47
C ARG A 118 9.55 -14.29 -8.53
N ASP A 119 9.78 -14.38 -7.23
CA ASP A 119 8.77 -14.50 -6.18
C ASP A 119 8.44 -13.17 -5.47
N VAL A 120 8.81 -12.04 -6.09
CA VAL A 120 8.46 -10.70 -5.61
C VAL A 120 6.95 -10.52 -5.62
N LYS A 121 6.41 -10.00 -4.51
CA LYS A 121 5.02 -9.59 -4.37
C LYS A 121 4.87 -8.15 -4.80
N ILE A 122 4.14 -7.90 -5.88
CA ILE A 122 3.86 -6.54 -6.36
C ILE A 122 2.49 -6.10 -5.85
N LEU A 123 2.46 -5.02 -5.08
CA LEU A 123 1.25 -4.38 -4.55
C LEU A 123 0.97 -3.09 -5.32
N GLY A 124 -0.19 -3.00 -5.96
CA GLY A 124 -0.68 -1.78 -6.59
C GLY A 124 -1.39 -0.87 -5.58
N SER A 125 -1.15 0.44 -5.63
CA SER A 125 -1.97 1.42 -4.92
C SER A 125 -2.22 2.63 -5.82
N VAL A 126 -3.37 3.26 -5.68
CA VAL A 126 -3.80 4.36 -6.56
C VAL A 126 -3.96 5.64 -5.77
N TRP A 127 -3.40 6.74 -6.27
CA TRP A 127 -3.47 8.04 -5.62
C TRP A 127 -4.74 8.81 -5.99
N THR A 128 -5.19 8.70 -7.23
CA THR A 128 -6.29 9.53 -7.74
C THR A 128 -6.92 8.91 -8.97
N PRO A 129 -8.25 8.90 -9.12
CA PRO A 129 -8.89 8.47 -10.36
C PRO A 129 -8.55 9.40 -11.55
N PRO A 130 -8.74 8.94 -12.81
CA PRO A 130 -8.83 9.83 -13.95
C PRO A 130 -9.77 11.00 -13.66
N SER A 131 -9.35 12.20 -14.03
CA SER A 131 -10.04 13.43 -13.62
C SER A 131 -11.49 13.53 -14.10
N TRP A 132 -11.83 12.86 -15.19
CA TRP A 132 -13.20 12.81 -15.70
C TRP A 132 -14.15 11.99 -14.81
N MET A 133 -13.62 11.12 -13.94
CA MET A 133 -14.40 10.34 -12.96
C MET A 133 -14.61 11.11 -11.64
N LYS A 134 -13.74 12.08 -11.35
CA LYS A 134 -13.76 12.85 -10.09
C LYS A 134 -14.85 13.92 -10.11
N LEU A 135 -15.41 14.17 -8.93
CA LEU A 135 -16.21 15.34 -8.64
C LEU A 135 -15.29 16.58 -8.65
N GLY A 136 -15.85 17.74 -9.02
CA GLY A 136 -15.12 19.00 -8.99
C GLY A 136 -14.53 19.44 -10.32
N ASP A 137 -13.36 20.05 -10.26
CA ASP A 137 -12.70 20.83 -11.32
C ASP A 137 -12.02 19.99 -12.42
N HIS A 138 -12.23 18.67 -12.43
CA HIS A 138 -11.54 17.74 -13.33
C HIS A 138 -10.01 17.81 -13.20
N SER A 139 -9.50 17.97 -11.98
CA SER A 139 -8.09 17.77 -11.63
C SER A 139 -7.82 16.36 -11.08
N MET A 140 -6.64 15.83 -11.38
CA MET A 140 -6.09 14.68 -10.66
C MET A 140 -5.60 15.07 -9.26
N ASP A 141 -5.08 16.29 -9.09
CA ASP A 141 -4.59 16.81 -7.82
C ASP A 141 -5.74 17.30 -6.94
N GLY A 142 -5.61 17.07 -5.64
CA GLY A 142 -6.63 17.39 -4.65
C GLY A 142 -7.86 16.50 -4.77
N SER A 143 -8.83 16.66 -3.86
CA SER A 143 -10.09 15.92 -3.91
C SER A 143 -11.21 16.74 -3.29
N ASP A 144 -12.41 16.62 -3.88
CA ASP A 144 -13.66 16.91 -3.20
C ASP A 144 -14.06 15.73 -2.31
N ASP A 145 -15.04 15.95 -1.42
CA ASP A 145 -15.71 14.89 -0.66
C ASP A 145 -17.23 14.91 -0.96
N PRO A 146 -17.79 13.88 -1.63
CA PRO A 146 -17.11 12.65 -2.08
C PRO A 146 -16.19 12.89 -3.28
N CYS A 147 -15.13 12.08 -3.41
CA CYS A 147 -14.17 12.19 -4.51
C CYS A 147 -14.77 11.87 -5.89
N LEU A 148 -15.55 10.80 -6.02
CA LEU A 148 -16.14 10.39 -7.29
C LEU A 148 -17.45 11.12 -7.56
N LYS A 149 -17.75 11.32 -8.85
CA LYS A 149 -19.07 11.83 -9.25
C LYS A 149 -20.17 10.90 -8.74
N ARG A 150 -21.28 11.51 -8.28
CA ARG A 150 -22.40 10.84 -7.61
C ARG A 150 -23.18 9.84 -8.47
N ASP A 151 -23.02 9.86 -9.79
CA ASP A 151 -23.67 8.87 -10.65
C ASP A 151 -22.98 7.50 -10.47
N PRO A 152 -23.72 6.43 -10.10
CA PRO A 152 -23.16 5.11 -9.83
C PRO A 152 -22.26 4.54 -10.94
N ARG A 153 -22.48 4.95 -12.20
CA ARG A 153 -21.65 4.53 -13.33
C ARG A 153 -20.17 4.91 -13.16
N TYR A 154 -19.87 6.00 -12.43
CA TYR A 154 -18.50 6.39 -12.14
C TYR A 154 -17.83 5.47 -11.10
N HIS A 155 -18.58 4.97 -10.13
CA HIS A 155 -18.06 3.96 -9.19
C HIS A 155 -17.86 2.61 -9.88
N GLU A 156 -18.79 2.20 -10.75
CA GLU A 156 -18.68 0.96 -11.54
C GLU A 156 -17.47 0.98 -12.48
N VAL A 157 -17.32 2.05 -13.28
CA VAL A 157 -16.16 2.17 -14.18
C VAL A 157 -14.85 2.30 -13.40
N TRP A 158 -14.86 2.93 -12.21
CA TRP A 158 -13.66 3.02 -11.39
C TRP A 158 -13.21 1.66 -10.87
N ALA A 159 -14.14 0.83 -10.37
CA ALA A 159 -13.84 -0.55 -10.02
C ALA A 159 -13.32 -1.34 -11.24
N LYS A 160 -13.97 -1.19 -12.40
CA LYS A 160 -13.52 -1.81 -13.67
C LYS A 160 -12.11 -1.37 -14.05
N TYR A 161 -11.75 -0.11 -13.82
CA TYR A 161 -10.44 0.45 -14.14
C TYR A 161 -9.33 -0.24 -13.33
N LEU A 162 -9.53 -0.41 -12.01
CA LEU A 162 -8.55 -1.08 -11.15
C LEU A 162 -8.36 -2.56 -11.55
N VAL A 163 -9.45 -3.27 -11.87
CA VAL A 163 -9.38 -4.65 -12.41
C VAL A 163 -8.64 -4.69 -13.76
N THR A 164 -8.94 -3.73 -14.64
CA THR A 164 -8.32 -3.65 -15.98
C THR A 164 -6.82 -3.35 -15.89
N TRP A 165 -6.40 -2.56 -14.90
CA TRP A 165 -4.99 -2.33 -14.63
C TRP A 165 -4.26 -3.62 -14.22
N VAL A 166 -4.87 -4.42 -13.32
CA VAL A 166 -4.35 -5.74 -12.95
C VAL A 166 -4.21 -6.63 -14.20
N ASP A 167 -5.25 -6.69 -15.04
CA ASP A 167 -5.22 -7.42 -16.31
C ASP A 167 -4.08 -6.97 -17.25
N ALA A 168 -3.89 -5.66 -17.39
CA ALA A 168 -2.87 -5.11 -18.27
C ALA A 168 -1.45 -5.48 -17.82
N TYR A 169 -1.17 -5.39 -16.51
CA TYR A 169 0.11 -5.80 -15.94
C TYR A 169 0.35 -7.32 -16.08
N GLU A 170 -0.66 -8.14 -15.77
CA GLU A 170 -0.56 -9.60 -15.88
C GLU A 170 -0.33 -10.06 -17.33
N ARG A 171 -0.99 -9.42 -18.31
CA ARG A 171 -0.77 -9.68 -19.75
C ARG A 171 0.66 -9.41 -20.19
N LEU A 172 1.36 -8.51 -19.51
CA LEU A 172 2.76 -8.17 -19.76
C LEU A 172 3.73 -9.03 -18.93
N GLY A 173 3.23 -10.06 -18.24
CA GLY A 173 4.04 -11.00 -17.47
C GLY A 173 4.45 -10.48 -16.09
N VAL A 174 3.77 -9.45 -15.58
CA VAL A 174 3.99 -8.88 -14.26
C VAL A 174 2.82 -9.27 -13.35
N PRO A 175 2.98 -10.27 -12.46
CA PRO A 175 1.90 -10.70 -11.58
C PRO A 175 1.65 -9.65 -10.49
N ILE A 176 0.38 -9.29 -10.28
CA ILE A 176 -0.03 -8.39 -9.20
C ILE A 176 -0.52 -9.22 -8.02
N TRP A 177 0.25 -9.18 -6.93
CA TRP A 177 -0.06 -9.90 -5.70
C TRP A 177 -1.25 -9.29 -4.96
N ALA A 178 -1.29 -7.96 -4.87
CA ALA A 178 -2.34 -7.24 -4.16
C ALA A 178 -2.61 -5.88 -4.79
N ILE A 179 -3.79 -5.32 -4.51
CA ILE A 179 -4.07 -3.90 -4.64
C ILE A 179 -4.63 -3.35 -3.33
N THR A 180 -4.42 -2.06 -3.08
CA THR A 180 -5.20 -1.32 -2.07
C THR A 180 -6.37 -0.61 -2.74
N GLN A 181 -7.42 -0.33 -1.98
CA GLN A 181 -8.60 0.37 -2.49
C GLN A 181 -8.26 1.76 -3.04
N GLN A 182 -7.45 2.51 -2.29
CA GLN A 182 -7.11 3.91 -2.50
C GLN A 182 -5.95 4.25 -1.55
N ASN A 183 -4.93 4.98 -2.01
CA ASN A 183 -3.91 5.56 -1.14
C ASN A 183 -4.51 6.72 -0.32
N GLU A 184 -4.32 6.69 0.99
CA GLU A 184 -4.72 7.74 1.94
C GLU A 184 -6.14 8.29 1.74
N PRO A 185 -7.19 7.43 1.78
CA PRO A 185 -8.56 7.84 1.57
C PRO A 185 -9.09 8.83 2.63
N GLN A 186 -8.42 8.96 3.78
CA GLN A 186 -8.79 9.85 4.88
C GLN A 186 -7.99 11.16 4.85
N ASN A 187 -7.39 11.50 3.71
CA ASN A 187 -6.78 12.79 3.48
C ASN A 187 -7.84 13.88 3.22
N TYR A 188 -8.57 14.27 4.29
CA TYR A 188 -9.74 15.16 4.28
C TYR A 188 -9.47 16.63 3.89
N PHE A 189 -8.27 16.94 3.39
CA PHE A 189 -7.89 18.26 2.94
C PHE A 189 -7.41 18.20 1.49
N THR A 190 -7.72 19.24 0.73
CA THR A 190 -7.26 19.34 -0.65
C THR A 190 -5.73 19.46 -0.68
N GLN A 191 -5.07 18.42 -1.18
CA GLN A 191 -3.62 18.40 -1.36
C GLN A 191 -3.20 18.98 -2.71
N SER A 192 -1.92 19.31 -2.85
CA SER A 192 -1.32 19.74 -4.12
C SER A 192 -0.81 18.58 -4.98
N TRP A 193 -1.21 17.34 -4.66
CA TRP A 193 -0.89 16.11 -5.37
C TRP A 193 -2.13 15.24 -5.49
N GLY A 194 -2.03 14.08 -6.13
CA GLY A 194 -3.15 13.20 -6.38
C GLY A 194 -3.72 12.64 -5.08
N THR A 195 -4.98 12.96 -4.80
CA THR A 195 -5.74 12.38 -3.70
C THR A 195 -7.16 12.05 -4.14
N CYS A 196 -7.84 11.20 -3.38
CA CYS A 196 -9.24 10.88 -3.56
C CYS A 196 -9.85 10.47 -2.23
N ILE A 197 -10.64 11.37 -1.65
CA ILE A 197 -11.29 11.18 -0.35
C ILE A 197 -12.35 10.09 -0.44
N PHE A 198 -12.21 9.08 0.42
CA PHE A 198 -13.24 8.11 0.75
C PHE A 198 -13.39 8.02 2.27
N GLU A 199 -14.46 8.62 2.78
CA GLU A 199 -14.90 8.38 4.16
C GLU A 199 -15.11 6.88 4.44
N PRO A 200 -14.98 6.41 5.68
CA PRO A 200 -15.09 4.98 6.02
C PRO A 200 -16.34 4.29 5.45
N GLU A 201 -17.51 4.93 5.48
CA GLU A 201 -18.74 4.41 4.88
C GLU A 201 -18.68 4.34 3.35
N ALA A 202 -17.98 5.29 2.71
CA ALA A 202 -17.76 5.27 1.26
C ALA A 202 -16.74 4.19 0.86
N GLN A 203 -15.72 3.92 1.69
CA GLN A 203 -14.81 2.78 1.51
C GLN A 203 -15.57 1.46 1.57
N LEU A 204 -16.39 1.28 2.61
CA LEU A 204 -17.27 0.11 2.75
C LEU A 204 -18.17 -0.05 1.52
N ALA A 205 -18.91 1.00 1.13
CA ALA A 205 -19.82 0.94 -0.01
C ALA A 205 -19.08 0.61 -1.31
N PHE A 206 -17.92 1.23 -1.56
CA PHE A 206 -17.14 0.97 -2.76
C PHE A 206 -16.61 -0.46 -2.83
N ILE A 207 -16.08 -0.99 -1.72
CA ILE A 207 -15.61 -2.37 -1.64
C ILE A 207 -16.78 -3.35 -1.81
N ARG A 208 -17.87 -3.15 -1.06
CA ARG A 208 -19.02 -4.06 -1.01
C ARG A 208 -19.76 -4.13 -2.34
N ASP A 209 -20.02 -2.97 -2.94
CA ASP A 209 -20.98 -2.83 -4.03
C ASP A 209 -20.30 -2.74 -5.42
N HIS A 210 -18.99 -2.43 -5.47
CA HIS A 210 -18.29 -2.22 -6.73
C HIS A 210 -16.98 -3.02 -6.87
N LEU A 211 -15.93 -2.69 -6.11
CA LEU A 211 -14.59 -3.24 -6.31
C LEU A 211 -14.51 -4.74 -6.01
N GLY A 212 -15.07 -5.19 -4.88
CA GLY A 212 -15.11 -6.60 -4.50
C GLY A 212 -15.85 -7.47 -5.55
N PRO A 213 -17.10 -7.11 -5.92
CA PRO A 213 -17.83 -7.78 -6.99
C PRO A 213 -17.08 -7.78 -8.34
N ALA A 214 -16.44 -6.67 -8.73
CA ALA A 214 -15.68 -6.58 -9.98
C ALA A 214 -14.47 -7.52 -9.99
N MET A 215 -13.69 -7.56 -8.92
CA MET A 215 -12.54 -8.47 -8.76
C MET A 215 -12.98 -9.94 -8.82
N LYS A 216 -14.10 -10.27 -8.14
CA LYS A 216 -14.68 -11.62 -8.17
C LYS A 216 -15.21 -12.00 -9.54
N ALA A 217 -15.92 -11.10 -10.23
CA ALA A 217 -16.46 -11.34 -11.56
C ALA A 217 -15.35 -11.57 -12.60
N ALA A 218 -14.21 -10.89 -12.45
CA ALA A 218 -13.01 -11.10 -13.26
C ALA A 218 -12.15 -12.29 -12.82
N ASN A 219 -12.59 -13.04 -11.79
CA ASN A 219 -11.89 -14.21 -11.23
C ASN A 219 -10.42 -13.90 -10.85
N LYS A 220 -10.19 -12.72 -10.24
CA LYS A 220 -8.86 -12.31 -9.79
C LYS A 220 -8.43 -13.05 -8.53
N SER A 221 -7.20 -13.55 -8.53
CA SER A 221 -6.51 -14.04 -7.32
C SER A 221 -5.75 -12.95 -6.59
N THR A 222 -5.69 -11.75 -7.15
CA THR A 222 -5.07 -10.56 -6.54
C THR A 222 -5.80 -10.19 -5.26
N LYS A 223 -5.02 -9.98 -4.20
CA LYS A 223 -5.55 -9.63 -2.87
C LYS A 223 -6.06 -8.20 -2.84
N LEU A 224 -7.04 -7.93 -1.97
CA LEU A 224 -7.58 -6.59 -1.75
C LEU A 224 -7.36 -6.12 -0.31
N PHE A 225 -6.67 -5.00 -0.15
CA PHE A 225 -6.45 -4.35 1.15
C PHE A 225 -7.20 -3.01 1.22
N PHE A 226 -7.74 -2.69 2.39
CA PHE A 226 -8.39 -1.40 2.67
C PHE A 226 -7.51 -0.52 3.57
N ASN A 227 -8.00 0.69 3.89
CA ASN A 227 -7.30 1.72 4.64
C ASN A 227 -6.15 2.35 3.84
N ASP A 228 -4.96 1.72 3.75
CA ASP A 228 -3.77 2.29 3.07
C ASP A 228 -3.50 3.76 3.46
N ASP A 229 -3.66 4.01 4.76
CA ASP A 229 -3.53 5.30 5.43
C ASP A 229 -2.97 5.07 6.84
N ASP A 230 -2.77 6.12 7.60
CA ASP A 230 -2.20 6.05 8.92
C ASP A 230 -2.99 5.19 9.91
N LYS A 231 -2.23 4.60 10.83
CA LYS A 231 -2.71 3.65 11.85
C LYS A 231 -3.84 4.19 12.73
N ASN A 232 -3.95 5.51 12.92
CA ASN A 232 -5.01 6.12 13.72
C ASN A 232 -6.42 5.95 13.11
N PHE A 233 -6.53 5.80 11.79
CA PHE A 233 -7.82 5.59 11.11
C PHE A 233 -8.26 4.12 11.13
N LEU A 234 -7.32 3.20 11.33
CA LEU A 234 -7.53 1.76 11.24
C LEU A 234 -8.73 1.24 12.07
N PRO A 235 -8.95 1.64 13.35
CA PRO A 235 -10.00 1.03 14.16
C PRO A 235 -11.42 1.24 13.60
N ASP A 236 -11.74 2.46 13.17
CA ASP A 236 -13.08 2.80 12.69
C ASP A 236 -13.36 2.17 11.32
N VAL A 237 -12.36 2.21 10.43
CA VAL A 237 -12.45 1.66 9.08
C VAL A 237 -12.53 0.13 9.13
N ALA A 238 -11.67 -0.51 9.94
CA ALA A 238 -11.67 -1.95 10.10
C ALA A 238 -12.99 -2.46 10.69
N LYS A 239 -13.55 -1.75 11.67
CA LYS A 239 -14.86 -2.09 12.23
C LYS A 239 -15.94 -2.08 11.14
N LEU A 240 -16.05 -1.02 10.35
CA LEU A 240 -17.09 -0.90 9.33
C LEU A 240 -16.96 -1.97 8.23
N ILE A 241 -15.74 -2.22 7.74
CA ILE A 241 -15.50 -3.14 6.61
C ILE A 241 -15.55 -4.60 7.06
N LEU A 242 -14.94 -4.93 8.20
CA LEU A 242 -14.78 -6.33 8.63
C LEU A 242 -15.99 -6.87 9.40
N GLU A 243 -16.88 -6.01 9.92
CA GLU A 243 -18.16 -6.43 10.51
C GLU A 243 -19.31 -6.51 9.47
N ASP A 244 -19.15 -5.96 8.25
CA ASP A 244 -20.08 -6.18 7.13
C ASP A 244 -19.77 -7.52 6.43
N GLU A 245 -20.70 -8.48 6.50
CA GLU A 245 -20.49 -9.85 5.99
C GLU A 245 -20.14 -9.91 4.50
N VAL A 246 -20.61 -8.95 3.69
CA VAL A 246 -20.37 -8.94 2.25
C VAL A 246 -18.99 -8.36 1.96
N ALA A 247 -18.67 -7.18 2.48
CA ALA A 247 -17.36 -6.55 2.28
C ALA A 247 -16.22 -7.39 2.88
N ALA A 248 -16.43 -7.93 4.08
CA ALA A 248 -15.46 -8.80 4.76
C ALA A 248 -15.15 -10.10 3.99
N GLY A 249 -15.99 -10.48 3.02
CA GLY A 249 -15.76 -11.59 2.09
C GLY A 249 -14.90 -11.25 0.87
N PHE A 250 -14.62 -9.96 0.63
CA PHE A 250 -13.84 -9.49 -0.52
C PHE A 250 -12.43 -9.01 -0.16
N VAL A 251 -12.16 -8.67 1.10
CA VAL A 251 -10.87 -8.15 1.55
C VAL A 251 -9.99 -9.22 2.18
N ASP A 252 -8.68 -9.08 2.01
CA ASP A 252 -7.66 -9.94 2.61
C ASP A 252 -7.06 -9.36 3.89
N GLY A 253 -7.30 -8.08 4.15
CA GLY A 253 -6.56 -7.36 5.17
C GLY A 253 -6.69 -5.84 5.13
N ALA A 254 -5.95 -5.19 6.03
CA ALA A 254 -5.77 -3.75 6.05
C ALA A 254 -4.32 -3.37 5.74
N ALA A 255 -4.14 -2.18 5.15
CA ALA A 255 -2.85 -1.54 4.91
C ALA A 255 -2.70 -0.29 5.80
N VAL A 256 -1.49 -0.03 6.30
CA VAL A 256 -1.21 1.13 7.18
C VAL A 256 0.07 1.89 6.83
N HIS A 257 0.05 3.20 7.11
CA HIS A 257 1.18 4.13 7.01
C HIS A 257 1.72 4.55 8.40
N TRP A 258 2.86 5.25 8.44
CA TRP A 258 3.63 5.56 9.67
C TRP A 258 3.67 7.06 10.04
N TYR A 259 2.84 7.91 9.45
CA TYR A 259 2.94 9.37 9.59
C TYR A 259 2.31 9.89 10.90
N THR A 260 1.46 9.11 11.57
CA THR A 260 0.92 9.45 12.90
C THR A 260 1.60 8.75 14.09
N MET A 261 2.91 8.50 13.99
CA MET A 261 3.70 7.80 15.03
C MET A 261 3.26 6.33 15.22
N ASP A 262 3.49 5.76 16.40
CA ASP A 262 3.38 4.32 16.65
C ASP A 262 1.94 3.79 16.67
N GLN A 263 0.99 4.59 17.17
CA GLN A 263 -0.43 4.22 17.30
C GLN A 263 -0.69 2.81 17.88
N TYR A 264 0.03 2.47 18.96
CA TYR A 264 -0.02 1.16 19.62
C TYR A 264 -1.43 0.63 19.90
N ALA A 265 -2.33 1.52 20.34
CA ALA A 265 -3.71 1.15 20.67
C ALA A 265 -4.50 0.67 19.44
N ALA A 266 -4.32 1.33 18.29
CA ALA A 266 -4.99 0.96 17.06
C ALA A 266 -4.48 -0.38 16.51
N LEU A 267 -3.16 -0.58 16.50
CA LEU A 267 -2.56 -1.85 16.09
C LEU A 267 -2.99 -3.01 17.01
N LYS A 268 -3.02 -2.76 18.32
CA LYS A 268 -3.48 -3.75 19.31
C LYS A 268 -4.96 -4.11 19.11
N ASP A 269 -5.83 -3.12 18.87
CA ASP A 269 -7.26 -3.36 18.62
C ASP A 269 -7.47 -4.27 17.40
N TYR A 270 -6.78 -3.97 16.29
CA TYR A 270 -6.84 -4.79 15.08
C TYR A 270 -6.31 -6.21 15.30
N LYS A 271 -5.15 -6.32 15.99
CA LYS A 271 -4.53 -7.59 16.34
C LYS A 271 -5.47 -8.50 17.12
N GLU A 272 -6.15 -7.97 18.13
CA GLU A 272 -7.02 -8.73 19.01
C GLU A 272 -8.33 -9.15 18.34
N LYS A 273 -8.85 -8.35 17.41
CA LYS A 273 -10.15 -8.60 16.78
C LYS A 273 -10.09 -9.33 15.44
N TYR A 274 -9.11 -9.02 14.61
CA TYR A 274 -9.18 -9.31 13.17
C TYR A 274 -7.99 -10.10 12.62
N LEU A 275 -6.82 -10.01 13.22
CA LEU A 275 -5.58 -10.56 12.65
C LEU A 275 -5.58 -12.08 12.48
N ASP A 276 -6.44 -12.80 13.21
CA ASP A 276 -6.68 -14.24 13.01
C ASP A 276 -7.20 -14.60 11.61
N LYS A 277 -7.82 -13.65 10.92
CA LYS A 277 -8.44 -13.86 9.60
C LYS A 277 -7.95 -12.87 8.53
N TYR A 278 -7.61 -11.64 8.92
CA TYR A 278 -7.31 -10.54 8.02
C TYR A 278 -5.88 -10.05 8.26
N THR A 279 -5.07 -10.01 7.21
CA THR A 279 -3.65 -9.65 7.32
C THR A 279 -3.50 -8.14 7.53
N LEU A 280 -2.60 -7.71 8.40
CA LEU A 280 -2.24 -6.30 8.53
C LEU A 280 -0.88 -6.07 7.87
N ILE A 281 -0.81 -5.19 6.87
CA ILE A 281 0.44 -4.86 6.17
C ILE A 281 0.81 -3.39 6.30
N SER A 282 2.10 -3.09 6.37
CA SER A 282 2.60 -1.72 6.36
C SER A 282 3.08 -1.38 4.95
N THR A 283 2.42 -0.42 4.30
CA THR A 283 2.56 -0.19 2.86
C THR A 283 3.36 1.06 2.52
N GLU A 284 3.48 2.01 3.43
CA GLU A 284 4.28 3.22 3.22
C GLU A 284 4.89 3.78 4.52
N ALA A 285 6.14 4.20 4.43
CA ALA A 285 6.84 4.93 5.49
C ALA A 285 7.95 5.79 4.88
N THR A 286 8.03 7.05 5.28
CA THR A 286 9.12 7.97 4.91
C THR A 286 9.56 8.82 6.09
N ASN A 287 10.83 9.26 6.06
CA ASN A 287 11.37 10.29 6.94
C ASN A 287 11.27 11.70 6.34
N GLY A 288 10.78 11.81 5.10
CA GLY A 288 10.70 13.07 4.35
C GLY A 288 9.36 13.78 4.46
N ASP A 289 8.36 13.16 5.09
CA ASP A 289 7.06 13.78 5.30
C ASP A 289 7.18 14.94 6.32
N PRO A 290 6.51 16.10 6.15
CA PRO A 290 6.61 17.21 7.08
C PRO A 290 6.34 16.85 8.55
N THR A 291 5.48 15.86 8.81
CA THR A 291 5.16 15.38 10.16
C THR A 291 6.28 14.53 10.78
N THR A 292 7.18 13.96 9.97
CA THR A 292 8.30 13.12 10.42
C THR A 292 9.65 13.83 10.33
N ALA A 293 9.83 14.71 9.34
CA ALA A 293 11.10 15.36 9.02
C ALA A 293 11.63 16.27 10.14
N GLU A 294 10.75 16.86 10.95
CA GLU A 294 11.15 17.71 12.08
C GLU A 294 11.82 16.91 13.22
N TYR A 295 11.45 15.63 13.37
CA TYR A 295 11.89 14.78 14.47
C TYR A 295 13.20 14.04 14.17
N TYR A 296 13.48 13.71 12.90
CA TYR A 296 14.62 12.86 12.51
C TYR A 296 15.69 13.66 11.74
N LYS A 297 16.54 14.35 12.50
CA LYS A 297 17.48 15.36 12.00
C LYS A 297 18.78 14.79 11.42
N THR A 298 19.20 13.61 11.89
CA THR A 298 20.40 12.93 11.40
C THR A 298 20.06 11.65 10.65
N ASP A 299 20.98 11.16 9.83
CA ASP A 299 20.82 9.87 9.14
C ASP A 299 20.71 8.71 10.14
N TRP A 300 21.33 8.82 11.32
CA TRP A 300 21.18 7.83 12.37
C TRP A 300 19.78 7.87 13.00
N ASP A 301 19.22 9.06 13.27
CA ASP A 301 17.84 9.20 13.79
C ASP A 301 16.83 8.59 12.81
N ARG A 302 17.04 8.84 11.52
CA ARG A 302 16.23 8.29 10.43
C ARG A 302 16.30 6.77 10.35
N ALA A 303 17.50 6.20 10.49
CA ALA A 303 17.67 4.75 10.54
C ALA A 303 17.00 4.13 11.77
N MET A 304 17.13 4.79 12.93
CA MET A 304 16.47 4.38 14.17
C MET A 304 14.94 4.43 14.05
N HIS A 305 14.38 5.44 13.37
CA HIS A 305 12.95 5.49 13.10
C HIS A 305 12.46 4.28 12.29
N TYR A 306 13.15 3.93 11.20
CA TYR A 306 12.78 2.75 10.40
C TYR A 306 12.85 1.46 11.20
N ALA A 307 13.92 1.28 11.99
CA ALA A 307 14.07 0.12 12.87
C ALA A 307 12.97 0.06 13.93
N HIS A 308 12.65 1.19 14.58
CA HIS A 308 11.62 1.30 15.59
C HIS A 308 10.23 0.97 15.02
N GLY A 309 9.81 1.63 13.94
CA GLY A 309 8.51 1.37 13.31
C GLY A 309 8.34 -0.08 12.88
N THR A 310 9.39 -0.68 12.31
CA THR A 310 9.41 -2.10 11.93
C THR A 310 9.19 -3.01 13.14
N ILE A 311 9.88 -2.73 14.25
CA ILE A 311 9.72 -3.48 15.50
C ILE A 311 8.29 -3.32 16.05
N VAL A 312 7.77 -2.09 16.10
CA VAL A 312 6.41 -1.80 16.59
C VAL A 312 5.38 -2.62 15.83
N ASP A 313 5.46 -2.64 14.50
CA ASP A 313 4.54 -3.38 13.65
C ASP A 313 4.62 -4.88 13.93
N PHE A 314 5.82 -5.47 14.03
CA PHE A 314 5.96 -6.89 14.35
C PHE A 314 5.34 -7.28 15.69
N PHE A 315 5.58 -6.50 16.73
CA PHE A 315 5.03 -6.77 18.05
C PHE A 315 3.50 -6.65 18.08
N HIS A 316 2.95 -5.78 17.24
CA HIS A 316 1.51 -5.52 17.18
C HIS A 316 0.81 -6.14 15.97
N GLY A 317 1.48 -7.08 15.29
CA GLY A 317 0.87 -7.95 14.29
C GLY A 317 0.82 -7.39 12.86
N GLY A 318 1.44 -6.24 12.62
CA GLY A 318 1.80 -5.83 11.27
C GLY A 318 2.82 -6.81 10.69
N SER A 319 2.43 -7.48 9.61
CA SER A 319 3.36 -8.17 8.73
C SER A 319 3.85 -7.14 7.73
N THR A 320 5.12 -6.72 7.82
CA THR A 320 5.73 -5.98 6.71
C THR A 320 5.55 -6.73 5.39
#